data_AF-A0A0V7Z1C5-F1
#
_entry.id   AF-A0A0V7Z1C5-F1
#
_cell.length_a   1.000
_cell.length_b   1.000
_cell.length_c   1.000
_cell.angle_alpha   90.00
_cell.angle_beta   90.00
_cell.angle_gamma   90.00
#
_symmetry.space_group_name_H-M   'P 1'
#
loop_
_entity.id
_entity.type
_entity.pdbx_description
1 polymer ?
#
loop_
_entity_poly.entity_id
_entity_poly.type
_entity_poly.pdbx_seq_one_letter_code
_entity_poly.pdbx_strand_id
1 'polypeptide(L)'
;MTDMTDTVGVAGDRIRSIIERVERLEEEIKDLMEAKKEVFAEAKGEGLDVKILKEILKIRKQDKDERDEHETLLDVYLRAMDAPAPAPIKAAA
;
A
#
# COMPACT_ATOMS: atom_id res chain seq x y z
N MET A 1 -28.99 14.88 43.57
CA MET A 1 -27.53 14.81 43.32
C MET A 1 -27.29 13.53 42.54
N THR A 2 -27.71 13.50 41.26
CA THR A 2 -27.83 12.26 40.47
C THR A 2 -27.39 12.45 39.01
N ASP A 3 -27.42 13.67 38.46
CA ASP A 3 -27.09 13.93 37.05
C ASP A 3 -25.63 13.65 36.61
N MET A 4 -24.63 13.75 37.50
CA MET A 4 -23.22 13.53 37.13
C MET A 4 -22.91 12.03 36.95
N THR A 5 -23.50 11.18 37.79
CA THR A 5 -23.22 9.73 37.78
C THR A 5 -23.89 9.04 36.58
N ASP A 6 -25.09 9.50 36.21
CA ASP A 6 -25.84 8.97 35.07
C ASP A 6 -25.18 9.34 33.73
N THR A 7 -24.64 10.56 33.61
CA THR A 7 -23.90 10.98 32.41
C THR A 7 -22.56 10.25 32.24
N VAL A 8 -21.83 10.01 33.34
CA VAL A 8 -20.60 9.20 33.34
C VAL A 8 -20.89 7.73 32.99
N GLY A 9 -22.01 7.18 33.48
CA GLY A 9 -22.45 5.82 33.14
C GLY A 9 -22.75 5.66 31.64
N VAL A 10 -23.57 6.55 31.07
CA VAL A 10 -23.92 6.53 29.63
C VAL A 10 -22.70 6.74 28.74
N ALA A 11 -21.77 7.63 29.14
CA ALA A 11 -20.51 7.82 28.42
C ALA A 11 -19.61 6.57 28.50
N GLY A 12 -19.54 5.91 29.66
CA GLY A 12 -18.78 4.69 29.88
C GLY A 12 -19.27 3.52 29.02
N ASP A 13 -20.59 3.32 28.92
CA ASP A 13 -21.17 2.25 28.10
C ASP A 13 -20.91 2.45 26.61
N ARG A 14 -20.97 3.71 26.14
CA ARG A 14 -20.63 4.05 24.75
C ARG A 14 -19.15 3.82 24.46
N ILE A 15 -18.26 4.22 25.36
CA ILE A 15 -16.82 3.98 25.23
C ILE A 15 -16.54 2.48 25.17
N ARG A 16 -17.11 1.69 26.09
CA ARG A 16 -16.98 0.23 26.11
C ARG A 16 -17.43 -0.40 24.79
N SER A 17 -18.60 -0.01 24.29
CA SER A 17 -19.11 -0.52 23.00
C SER A 17 -18.18 -0.22 21.82
N ILE A 18 -17.54 0.96 21.80
CA ILE A 18 -16.57 1.32 20.77
C ILE A 18 -15.32 0.44 20.90
N ILE A 19 -14.77 0.28 22.10
CA ILE A 19 -13.56 -0.53 22.34
C ILE A 19 -13.80 -1.99 21.95
N GLU A 20 -14.88 -2.61 22.42
CA GLU A 20 -15.21 -4.00 22.08
C GLU A 20 -15.37 -4.22 20.57
N ARG A 21 -15.89 -3.22 19.85
CA ARG A 21 -15.99 -3.27 18.37
C ARG A 21 -14.61 -3.17 17.71
N VAL A 22 -13.72 -2.34 18.24
CA VAL A 22 -12.35 -2.19 17.72
C VAL A 22 -11.56 -3.47 17.99
N GLU A 23 -11.62 -4.04 19.18
CA GLU A 23 -10.93 -5.28 19.53
C GLU A 23 -11.34 -6.45 18.61
N ARG A 24 -12.64 -6.59 18.32
CA ARG A 24 -13.10 -7.58 17.33
C ARG A 24 -12.52 -7.34 15.94
N LEU A 25 -12.47 -6.08 15.50
CA LEU A 25 -11.85 -5.74 14.21
C LEU A 25 -10.34 -6.02 14.21
N GLU A 26 -9.64 -5.81 15.33
CA GLU A 26 -8.22 -6.14 15.45
C GLU A 26 -7.97 -7.65 15.38
N GLU A 27 -8.83 -8.47 15.99
CA GLU A 27 -8.82 -9.93 15.85
C GLU A 27 -9.06 -10.35 14.39
N GLU A 28 -10.08 -9.81 13.72
CA GLU A 28 -10.35 -10.08 12.30
C GLU A 28 -9.16 -9.67 11.41
N ILE A 29 -8.55 -8.51 11.65
CA ILE A 29 -7.36 -8.05 10.92
C ILE A 29 -6.20 -9.02 11.13
N LYS A 30 -5.99 -9.50 12.35
CA LYS A 30 -4.95 -10.48 12.67
C LYS A 30 -5.16 -11.77 11.88
N ASP A 31 -6.37 -12.31 11.87
CA ASP A 31 -6.69 -13.54 11.14
C ASP A 31 -6.50 -13.36 9.63
N LEU A 32 -6.93 -12.22 9.09
CA LEU A 32 -6.70 -11.87 7.68
C LEU A 32 -5.22 -11.72 7.34
N MET A 33 -4.41 -11.18 8.26
CA MET A 33 -2.97 -11.08 8.08
C MET A 33 -2.29 -12.44 8.08
N GLU A 34 -2.72 -13.37 8.94
CA GLU A 34 -2.19 -14.75 8.94
C GLU A 34 -2.59 -15.49 7.66
N ALA A 35 -3.87 -15.44 7.27
CA ALA A 35 -4.32 -16.03 6.00
C ALA A 35 -3.54 -15.48 4.80
N LYS A 36 -3.27 -14.17 4.77
CA LYS A 36 -2.42 -13.54 3.74
C LYS A 36 -0.98 -14.06 3.75
N LYS A 37 -0.40 -14.34 4.93
CA LYS A 37 0.94 -14.93 5.04
C LYS A 37 0.97 -16.35 4.50
N GLU A 38 -0.06 -17.16 4.77
CA GLU A 38 -0.18 -18.53 4.27
C GLU A 38 -0.21 -18.57 2.74
N VAL A 39 -0.97 -17.68 2.09
CA VAL A 39 -0.98 -17.55 0.61
C VAL A 39 0.42 -17.26 0.05
N PHE A 40 1.20 -16.38 0.70
CA PHE A 40 2.58 -16.15 0.26
C PHE A 40 3.51 -17.32 0.55
N ALA A 41 3.24 -18.10 1.61
CA ALA A 41 4.01 -19.30 1.92
C ALA A 41 3.75 -20.40 0.89
N GLU A 42 2.51 -20.58 0.46
CA GLU A 42 2.10 -21.47 -0.63
C GLU A 42 2.80 -21.08 -1.94
N ALA A 43 2.69 -19.80 -2.34
CA ALA A 43 3.37 -19.29 -3.54
C ALA A 43 4.90 -19.53 -3.49
N LYS A 44 5.52 -19.41 -2.32
CA LYS A 44 6.93 -19.74 -2.13
C LYS A 44 7.20 -21.24 -2.31
N GLY A 45 6.32 -22.10 -1.81
CA GLY A 45 6.39 -23.55 -1.99
C GLY A 45 6.27 -23.98 -3.45
N GLU A 46 5.50 -23.23 -4.25
CA GLU A 46 5.41 -23.38 -5.71
C GLU A 46 6.64 -22.85 -6.47
N GLY A 47 7.59 -22.22 -5.76
CA GLY A 47 8.81 -21.68 -6.36
C GLY A 47 8.70 -20.23 -6.86
N LEU A 48 7.63 -19.50 -6.52
CA LEU A 48 7.46 -18.10 -6.90
C LEU A 48 8.26 -17.16 -5.97
N ASP A 49 8.79 -16.07 -6.53
CA ASP A 49 9.45 -15.03 -5.74
C ASP A 49 8.40 -14.12 -5.06
N VAL A 50 8.21 -14.33 -3.76
CA VAL A 50 7.30 -13.55 -2.91
C VAL A 50 7.62 -12.05 -2.92
N LYS A 51 8.87 -11.63 -3.11
CA LYS A 51 9.22 -10.21 -3.19
C LYS A 51 8.64 -9.57 -4.45
N ILE A 52 8.74 -10.25 -5.58
CA ILE A 52 8.17 -9.80 -6.85
C ILE A 52 6.63 -9.76 -6.77
N LEU A 53 6.00 -10.77 -6.18
CA LEU A 53 4.54 -10.76 -5.96
C LEU A 53 4.07 -9.57 -5.11
N LYS A 54 4.83 -9.21 -4.07
CA LYS A 54 4.55 -8.03 -3.25
C LYS A 54 4.72 -6.72 -4.03
N GLU A 55 5.72 -6.64 -4.91
CA GLU A 55 5.90 -5.47 -5.78
C GLU A 55 4.75 -5.33 -6.79
N ILE A 56 4.30 -6.45 -7.39
CA ILE A 56 3.12 -6.46 -8.25
C ILE A 56 1.89 -5.94 -7.50
N LEU A 57 1.65 -6.40 -6.27
CA LEU A 57 0.53 -5.92 -5.46
C LEU A 57 0.65 -4.42 -5.14
N LYS A 58 1.86 -3.91 -4.93
CA LYS A 58 2.10 -2.47 -4.71
C LYS A 58 1.79 -1.67 -5.98
N ILE A 59 2.28 -2.11 -7.13
CA ILE A 59 2.00 -1.48 -8.43
C ILE A 59 0.49 -1.48 -8.72
N ARG A 60 -0.20 -2.59 -8.43
CA ARG A 60 -1.65 -2.72 -8.65
C ARG A 60 -2.51 -1.85 -7.72
N LYS A 61 -1.94 -1.32 -6.63
CA LYS A 61 -2.63 -0.40 -5.71
C LYS A 61 -2.45 1.06 -6.11
N GLN A 62 -1.50 1.37 -6.98
CA GLN A 62 -1.31 2.73 -7.48
C GLN A 62 -2.45 3.09 -8.42
N ASP A 63 -2.73 4.39 -8.52
CA ASP A 63 -3.65 4.87 -9.54
C ASP A 63 -3.12 4.53 -10.93
N LYS A 64 -4.03 4.09 -11.81
CA LYS A 64 -3.65 3.59 -13.12
C LYS A 64 -3.13 4.72 -14.01
N ASP A 65 -3.78 5.87 -13.97
CA ASP A 65 -3.45 6.99 -14.86
C ASP A 65 -2.11 7.60 -14.42
N GLU A 66 -1.89 7.74 -13.10
CA GLU A 66 -0.59 8.18 -12.55
C GLU A 66 0.55 7.21 -12.92
N ARG A 67 0.29 5.90 -12.88
CA ARG A 67 1.30 4.89 -13.26
C ARG A 67 1.63 4.99 -14.75
N ASP A 68 0.61 5.05 -15.61
CA ASP A 68 0.79 5.07 -17.06
C ASP A 68 1.51 6.36 -17.51
N GLU A 69 1.26 7.51 -16.86
CA GLU A 69 2.01 8.75 -17.05
C GLU A 69 3.49 8.60 -16.63
N HIS A 70 3.74 8.06 -15.44
CA HIS A 70 5.10 7.84 -14.94
C HIS A 70 5.89 6.87 -15.85
N GLU A 71 5.29 5.77 -16.30
CA GLU A 71 5.91 4.82 -17.24
C GLU A 71 6.27 5.49 -18.57
N THR A 72 5.38 6.34 -19.09
CA THR A 72 5.64 7.10 -20.32
C THR A 72 6.84 8.04 -20.15
N LEU A 73 6.89 8.80 -19.05
CA LEU A 73 8.00 9.71 -18.77
C LEU A 73 9.33 8.97 -18.57
N LEU A 74 9.30 7.86 -17.84
CA LEU A 74 10.48 7.02 -17.60
C LEU A 74 11.06 6.49 -18.92
N ASP A 75 10.22 5.95 -19.79
CA ASP A 75 10.65 5.46 -21.11
C ASP A 75 11.27 6.57 -21.97
N VAL A 76 10.69 7.78 -21.98
CA VAL A 76 11.26 8.94 -22.67
C VAL A 76 12.66 9.26 -22.13
N TYR A 77 12.85 9.27 -20.82
CA TYR A 77 14.14 9.61 -20.21
C TYR A 77 15.20 8.51 -20.42
N LEU A 78 14.82 7.24 -20.32
CA LEU A 78 15.73 6.13 -20.61
C LEU A 78 16.21 6.17 -22.07
N ARG A 79 15.29 6.39 -23.02
CA ARG A 79 15.65 6.57 -24.43
C ARG A 79 16.59 7.75 -24.65
N ALA A 80 16.37 8.86 -23.95
CA ALA A 80 17.24 10.03 -24.03
C ALA A 80 18.65 9.76 -23.47
N MET A 81 18.78 8.94 -22.43
CA MET A 81 20.07 8.52 -21.88
C MET A 81 20.83 7.56 -22.79
N ASP A 82 20.11 6.64 -23.44
CA ASP A 82 20.69 5.68 -24.37
C ASP A 82 20.96 6.27 -25.76
N ALA A 83 20.36 7.42 -26.07
CA ALA A 83 20.66 8.17 -27.28
C ALA A 83 22.14 8.57 -27.27
N PRO A 84 22.88 8.37 -28.38
CA PRO A 84 24.26 8.82 -28.47
C PRO A 84 24.31 10.32 -28.22
N ALA A 85 25.27 10.76 -27.39
CA ALA A 85 25.44 12.18 -27.10
C ALA A 85 25.45 12.97 -28.40
N PRO A 86 24.65 14.06 -28.52
CA PRO A 86 24.65 14.85 -29.74
C PRO A 86 26.08 15.28 -30.02
N ALA A 87 26.55 15.01 -31.25
CA ALA A 87 27.88 15.45 -31.67
C ALA A 87 28.04 16.92 -31.30
N PRO A 88 29.20 17.34 -30.75
CA PRO A 88 29.39 18.72 -30.35
C PRO A 88 29.06 19.59 -31.55
N ILE A 89 28.03 20.42 -31.39
CA ILE A 89 27.68 21.43 -32.39
C ILE A 89 28.94 22.30 -32.47
N LYS A 90 29.76 22.09 -33.51
CA LYS A 90 30.88 22.98 -33.79
C LYS A 90 30.24 24.36 -33.88
N ALA A 91 30.58 25.22 -32.93
CA ALA A 91 30.14 26.60 -32.91
C ALA A 91 30.39 27.16 -34.32
N ALA A 92 29.31 27.54 -34.99
CA ALA A 92 29.39 28.20 -36.28
C ALA A 92 30.26 29.45 -36.07
N ALA A 93 31.43 29.45 -36.70
CA ALA A 93 32.33 30.59 -36.79
C ALA A 93 31.84 31.57 -37.86
#